data_AF-A0A2V8NFM0-F1
#
_entry.id   AF-A0A2V8NFM0-F1
#
_cell.length_a   1.000
_cell.length_b   1.000
_cell.length_c   1.000
_cell.angle_alpha   90.00
_cell.angle_beta   90.00
_cell.angle_gamma   90.00
#
_symmetry.space_group_name_H-M   'P 1'
#
loop_
_entity.id
_entity.type
_entity.pdbx_description
1 polymer ?
#
loop_
_entity_poly.entity_id
_entity_poly.type
_entity_poly.pdbx_seq_one_letter_code
_entity_poly.pdbx_strand_id
1 'polypeptide(L)'
;MSEYQYYEFQAIDHPLTNQQIRELRAYSSRAEITSASFTVEYNWGDFKGDPLKWMEKYFDAFVHVANWGTRWLMLRVPKHLAGLDIASEYCVDEYLSYTTKGEHVIVSFRTDDEEPDWTDGEGWLASLIQLRADLMRGDYRCLYLGWLCSIQGSDFEDDALEPPPPAGLGNLSAPLLRLADFLSIDFDLIAAAAEQSEDEQTLSLSKDEITAWVANLTLKDKDAALARIIEEDDPHVAVEVRQRAIREIHTGRGIRGGSQTHGRRGSGQLLARAEAIAEERRKKEAELAARTKAGQDREQAERRKKHLESLTGKESELWTKANDLIATKQPKRYDEAVSIIKDLHELAGTAGKDSDFLLRMENLVNEHEGKRTFVDRLRKAQLLSPIRRMTLVSHGVEKLEID
;
A
#
# COMPACT_ATOMS: atom_id res chain seq x y z
N MET A 1 19.87 10.45 0.58
CA MET A 1 19.67 9.24 1.39
C MET A 1 20.84 8.30 1.13
N SER A 2 21.24 7.46 2.08
CA SER A 2 22.21 6.39 1.80
C SER A 2 21.61 5.41 0.79
N GLU A 3 22.39 4.90 -0.15
CA GLU A 3 21.95 3.85 -1.08
C GLU A 3 21.50 2.62 -0.30
N TYR A 4 20.40 1.99 -0.71
CA TYR A 4 19.96 0.69 -0.19
C TYR A 4 19.50 -0.16 -1.36
N GLN A 5 20.05 -1.38 -1.45
CA GLN A 5 19.64 -2.39 -2.41
C GLN A 5 19.55 -3.75 -1.74
N TYR A 6 18.47 -4.46 -2.00
CA TYR A 6 18.23 -5.83 -1.58
C TYR A 6 18.11 -6.73 -2.80
N TYR A 7 18.78 -7.88 -2.77
CA TYR A 7 18.69 -8.91 -3.79
C TYR A 7 18.42 -10.25 -3.12
N GLU A 8 17.41 -10.96 -3.60
CA GLU A 8 17.05 -12.31 -3.14
C GLU A 8 16.81 -13.22 -4.35
N PHE A 9 17.40 -14.40 -4.31
CA PHE A 9 17.20 -15.46 -5.30
C PHE A 9 16.79 -16.74 -4.59
N GLN A 10 15.87 -17.51 -5.18
CA GLN A 10 15.45 -18.82 -4.67
C GLN A 10 15.52 -19.91 -5.75
N ALA A 11 16.04 -21.07 -5.34
CA ALA A 11 16.08 -22.30 -6.11
C ALA A 11 15.00 -23.25 -5.57
N ILE A 12 14.03 -23.58 -6.42
CA ILE A 12 12.79 -24.28 -6.05
C ILE A 12 12.82 -25.70 -6.58
N ASP A 13 13.12 -25.86 -7.87
CA ASP A 13 13.02 -27.17 -8.53
C ASP A 13 14.21 -28.06 -8.14
N HIS A 14 15.39 -27.46 -7.99
CA HIS A 14 16.63 -28.19 -7.67
C HIS A 14 17.47 -27.40 -6.66
N PRO A 15 17.90 -28.02 -5.55
CA PRO A 15 18.79 -27.37 -4.61
C PRO A 15 20.16 -27.12 -5.25
N LEU A 16 20.77 -25.99 -4.89
CA LEU A 16 22.13 -25.65 -5.26
C LEU A 16 23.12 -26.69 -4.74
N THR A 17 24.02 -27.13 -5.62
CA THR A 17 25.13 -28.00 -5.26
C THR A 17 26.22 -27.22 -4.50
N ASN A 18 27.04 -27.94 -3.74
CA ASN A 18 28.20 -27.35 -3.04
C ASN A 18 29.20 -26.67 -3.98
N GLN A 19 29.26 -27.06 -5.25
CA GLN A 19 30.06 -26.35 -6.25
C GLN A 19 29.43 -25.01 -6.60
N GLN A 20 28.13 -24.98 -6.90
CA GLN A 20 27.40 -23.76 -7.25
C GLN A 20 27.40 -22.75 -6.08
N ILE A 21 27.22 -23.22 -4.84
CA ILE A 21 27.32 -22.36 -3.65
C ILE A 21 28.71 -21.70 -3.55
N ARG A 22 29.79 -22.44 -3.82
CA ARG A 22 31.15 -21.87 -3.83
C ARG A 22 31.36 -20.88 -4.97
N GLU A 23 30.80 -21.14 -6.15
CA GLU A 23 30.81 -20.20 -7.28
C GLU A 23 30.10 -18.89 -6.91
N LEU A 24 28.90 -18.96 -6.35
CA LEU A 24 28.11 -17.79 -5.94
C LEU A 24 28.78 -17.00 -4.81
N ARG A 25 29.43 -17.68 -3.86
CA ARG A 25 30.20 -17.07 -2.77
C ARG A 25 31.33 -16.16 -3.27
N ALA A 26 31.88 -16.43 -4.47
CA ALA A 26 32.91 -15.59 -5.06
C ALA A 26 32.40 -14.20 -5.50
N TYR A 27 31.09 -14.04 -5.71
CA TYR A 27 30.49 -12.75 -6.10
C TYR A 27 30.15 -11.85 -4.91
N SER A 28 29.90 -12.41 -3.73
CA SER A 28 29.65 -11.64 -2.51
C SER A 28 30.07 -12.40 -1.27
N SER A 29 30.99 -11.82 -0.50
CA SER A 29 31.37 -12.31 0.82
C SER A 29 30.31 -12.05 1.89
N ARG A 30 29.38 -11.10 1.63
CA ARG A 30 28.33 -10.67 2.56
C ARG A 30 27.02 -11.43 2.39
N ALA A 31 26.83 -12.11 1.27
CA ALA A 31 25.58 -12.78 0.98
C ALA A 31 25.31 -13.92 1.97
N GLU A 32 24.06 -14.12 2.34
CA GLU A 32 23.61 -15.38 2.94
C GLU A 32 23.31 -16.35 1.80
N ILE A 33 23.89 -17.55 1.84
CA ILE A 33 23.71 -18.54 0.76
C ILE A 33 23.42 -19.89 1.40
N THR A 34 22.29 -20.48 1.02
CA THR A 34 21.85 -21.81 1.42
C THR A 34 21.79 -22.72 0.18
N SER A 35 21.32 -23.96 0.34
CA SER A 35 21.02 -24.81 -0.81
C SER A 35 19.79 -24.35 -1.60
N ALA A 36 18.97 -23.46 -1.05
CA ALA A 36 17.71 -23.02 -1.68
C ALA A 36 17.68 -21.51 -1.96
N SER A 37 18.66 -20.73 -1.48
CA SER A 37 18.60 -19.27 -1.58
C SER A 37 19.97 -18.59 -1.64
N PHE A 38 19.96 -17.38 -2.19
CA PHE A 38 21.02 -16.40 -2.10
C PHE A 38 20.40 -15.04 -1.77
N THR A 39 20.85 -14.40 -0.70
CA THR A 39 20.32 -13.11 -0.25
C THR A 39 21.47 -12.16 0.06
N VAL A 40 21.40 -10.91 -0.40
CA VAL A 40 22.40 -9.90 -0.08
C VAL A 40 21.79 -8.50 -0.02
N GLU A 41 22.27 -7.72 0.94
CA GLU A 41 21.94 -6.31 1.10
C GLU A 41 23.20 -5.45 0.90
N TYR A 42 23.02 -4.31 0.21
CA TYR A 42 24.05 -3.30 0.03
C TYR A 42 23.56 -1.94 0.52
N ASN A 43 24.39 -1.28 1.34
CA ASN A 43 24.21 0.12 1.75
C ASN A 43 25.19 1.08 1.02
N TRP A 44 26.01 0.52 0.13
CA TRP A 44 26.94 1.21 -0.76
C TRP A 44 27.45 0.25 -1.85
N GLY A 45 27.48 0.72 -3.10
CA GLY A 45 27.97 -0.04 -4.26
C GLY A 45 26.99 -1.09 -4.77
N ASP A 46 27.36 -1.75 -5.87
CA ASP A 46 26.43 -2.61 -6.62
C ASP A 46 26.71 -4.10 -6.55
N PHE A 47 25.63 -4.87 -6.77
CA PHE A 47 25.67 -6.30 -7.03
C PHE A 47 26.59 -6.62 -8.22
N LYS A 48 27.48 -7.60 -8.04
CA LYS A 48 28.49 -7.97 -9.04
C LYS A 48 28.08 -9.12 -9.96
N GLY A 49 26.94 -9.75 -9.68
CA GLY A 49 26.38 -10.81 -10.52
C GLY A 49 25.56 -10.25 -11.68
N ASP A 50 25.10 -11.15 -12.53
CA ASP A 50 24.14 -10.87 -13.60
C ASP A 50 22.85 -11.64 -13.26
N PRO A 51 21.79 -10.94 -12.80
CA PRO A 51 20.56 -11.60 -12.35
C PRO A 51 19.94 -12.52 -13.40
N LEU A 52 19.93 -12.12 -14.68
CA LEU A 52 19.37 -12.93 -15.75
C LEU A 52 20.17 -14.21 -15.99
N LYS A 53 21.51 -14.12 -16.01
CA LYS A 53 22.36 -15.33 -16.11
C LYS A 53 22.21 -16.25 -14.90
N TRP A 54 21.98 -15.68 -13.71
CA TRP A 54 21.79 -16.46 -12.48
C TRP A 54 20.43 -17.17 -12.47
N MET A 55 19.38 -16.51 -12.93
CA MET A 55 18.09 -17.14 -13.17
C MET A 55 18.20 -18.26 -14.20
N GLU A 56 18.91 -18.05 -15.31
CA GLU A 56 19.13 -19.09 -16.31
C GLU A 56 19.85 -20.32 -15.72
N LYS A 57 20.90 -20.11 -14.91
CA LYS A 57 21.80 -21.18 -14.48
C LYS A 57 21.45 -21.84 -13.15
N TYR A 58 20.89 -21.10 -12.19
CA TYR A 58 20.86 -21.53 -10.79
C TYR A 58 19.49 -21.40 -10.11
N PHE A 59 18.70 -20.38 -10.44
CA PHE A 59 17.55 -19.98 -9.62
C PHE A 59 16.24 -19.98 -10.40
N ASP A 60 15.14 -20.12 -9.66
CA ASP A 60 13.78 -20.19 -10.19
C ASP A 60 12.96 -18.92 -9.94
N ALA A 61 13.35 -18.13 -8.95
CA ALA A 61 12.69 -16.87 -8.61
C ALA A 61 13.70 -15.85 -8.07
N PHE A 62 13.43 -14.57 -8.31
CA PHE A 62 14.31 -13.46 -7.96
C PHE A 62 13.50 -12.21 -7.61
N VAL A 63 13.95 -11.48 -6.59
CA VAL A 63 13.52 -10.11 -6.30
C VAL A 63 14.73 -9.20 -6.12
N HIS A 64 14.60 -7.98 -6.65
CA HIS A 64 15.43 -6.85 -6.28
C HIS A 64 14.56 -5.65 -5.89
N VAL A 65 14.96 -5.00 -4.80
CA VAL A 65 14.33 -3.77 -4.28
C VAL A 65 15.43 -2.76 -4.00
N ALA A 66 15.26 -1.54 -4.50
CA ALA A 66 16.15 -0.43 -4.17
C ALA A 66 15.37 0.77 -3.65
N ASN A 67 16.01 1.56 -2.77
CA ASN A 67 15.37 2.74 -2.18
C ASN A 67 15.26 3.95 -3.11
N TRP A 68 15.79 3.86 -4.33
CA TRP A 68 15.54 4.79 -5.43
C TRP A 68 14.42 4.30 -6.36
N GLY A 69 13.62 3.32 -5.92
CA GLY A 69 12.35 2.95 -6.55
C GLY A 69 12.39 1.77 -7.50
N THR A 70 13.55 1.16 -7.75
CA THR A 70 13.58 -0.07 -8.53
C THR A 70 12.88 -1.20 -7.78
N ARG A 71 11.86 -1.79 -8.41
CA ARG A 71 11.21 -3.04 -8.02
C ARG A 71 11.35 -4.01 -9.18
N TRP A 72 11.98 -5.15 -8.96
CA TRP A 72 12.23 -6.12 -10.02
C TRP A 72 11.97 -7.54 -9.54
N LEU A 73 10.99 -8.20 -10.15
CA LEU A 73 10.64 -9.60 -9.91
C LEU A 73 10.94 -10.41 -11.17
N MET A 74 11.58 -11.57 -11.04
CA MET A 74 11.67 -12.55 -12.13
C MET A 74 11.22 -13.94 -11.68
N LEU A 75 10.48 -14.62 -12.53
CA LEU A 75 9.99 -15.98 -12.32
C LEU A 75 10.39 -16.85 -13.51
N ARG A 76 11.16 -17.91 -13.25
CA ARG A 76 11.55 -18.89 -14.28
C ARG A 76 10.62 -20.08 -14.25
N VAL A 77 9.98 -20.39 -15.37
CA VAL A 77 9.08 -21.53 -15.54
C VAL A 77 9.50 -22.41 -16.71
N PRO A 78 9.17 -23.72 -16.72
CA PRO A 78 9.35 -24.55 -17.90
C PRO A 78 8.57 -24.00 -19.09
N LYS A 79 9.21 -23.98 -20.27
CA LYS A 79 8.66 -23.37 -21.49
C LYS A 79 7.30 -23.94 -21.89
N HIS A 80 7.12 -25.25 -21.72
CA HIS A 80 5.88 -25.94 -22.08
C HIS A 80 4.70 -25.63 -21.12
N LEU A 81 4.97 -25.01 -19.96
CA LEU A 81 3.94 -24.59 -18.99
C LEU A 81 3.71 -23.08 -18.97
N ALA A 82 4.53 -22.31 -19.69
CA ALA A 82 4.54 -20.85 -19.62
C ALA A 82 3.36 -20.17 -20.33
N GLY A 83 2.67 -20.87 -21.24
CA GLY A 83 1.59 -20.27 -22.04
C GLY A 83 2.06 -19.07 -22.87
N LEU A 84 3.14 -19.25 -23.66
CA LEU A 84 3.82 -18.15 -24.37
C LEU A 84 2.91 -17.37 -25.33
N ASP A 85 1.93 -18.03 -25.92
CA ASP A 85 0.88 -17.40 -26.72
C ASP A 85 0.12 -16.35 -25.91
N ILE A 86 -0.33 -16.73 -24.72
CA ILE A 86 -1.04 -15.84 -23.79
C ILE A 86 -0.10 -14.77 -23.23
N ALA A 87 1.13 -15.15 -22.83
CA ALA A 87 2.09 -14.22 -22.27
C ALA A 87 2.44 -13.10 -23.27
N SER A 88 2.54 -13.41 -24.56
CA SER A 88 2.82 -12.43 -25.59
C SER A 88 1.72 -11.38 -25.79
N GLU A 89 0.47 -11.68 -25.41
CA GLU A 89 -0.63 -10.69 -25.47
C GLU A 89 -0.55 -9.63 -24.36
N TYR A 90 0.07 -9.97 -23.21
CA TYR A 90 0.19 -9.06 -22.07
C TYR A 90 1.53 -8.34 -22.00
N CYS A 91 2.57 -8.86 -22.66
CA CYS A 91 3.90 -8.28 -22.53
C CYS A 91 3.99 -6.91 -23.19
N VAL A 92 4.52 -5.97 -22.41
CA VAL A 92 4.78 -4.59 -22.79
C VAL A 92 6.20 -4.33 -22.36
N ASP A 93 7.06 -4.06 -23.33
CA ASP A 93 8.48 -3.83 -23.11
C ASP A 93 8.70 -2.83 -21.96
N GLU A 94 9.78 -3.02 -21.19
CA GLU A 94 10.15 -2.28 -19.97
C GLU A 94 9.44 -2.72 -18.68
N TYR A 95 8.11 -2.88 -18.65
CA TYR A 95 7.36 -3.23 -17.43
C TYR A 95 7.15 -4.73 -17.24
N LEU A 96 6.76 -5.42 -18.31
CA LEU A 96 6.51 -6.85 -18.34
C LEU A 96 7.11 -7.46 -19.60
N SER A 97 8.14 -8.28 -19.43
CA SER A 97 8.76 -9.01 -20.54
C SER A 97 8.96 -10.47 -20.20
N TYR A 98 9.20 -11.29 -21.24
CA TYR A 98 9.74 -12.63 -21.03
C TYR A 98 10.95 -12.87 -21.92
N THR A 99 11.86 -13.73 -21.45
CA THR A 99 12.99 -14.22 -22.24
C THR A 99 12.98 -15.74 -22.25
N THR A 100 13.13 -16.35 -23.42
CA THR A 100 13.28 -17.80 -23.56
C THR A 100 14.76 -18.19 -23.50
N LYS A 101 15.11 -19.14 -22.63
CA LYS A 101 16.45 -19.69 -22.45
C LYS A 101 16.39 -21.22 -22.34
N GLY A 102 16.82 -21.91 -23.40
CA GLY A 102 16.70 -23.36 -23.48
C GLY A 102 15.25 -23.83 -23.32
N GLU A 103 15.02 -24.72 -22.35
CA GLU A 103 13.70 -25.26 -22.00
C GLU A 103 12.94 -24.41 -20.97
N HIS A 104 13.42 -23.20 -20.68
CA HIS A 104 12.82 -22.30 -19.69
C HIS A 104 12.41 -20.96 -20.30
N VAL A 105 11.45 -20.33 -19.64
CA VAL A 105 11.00 -18.96 -19.86
C VAL A 105 11.19 -18.20 -18.56
N ILE A 106 11.81 -17.03 -18.61
CA ILE A 106 11.94 -16.11 -17.48
C ILE A 106 10.99 -14.96 -17.73
N VAL A 107 9.94 -14.86 -16.92
CA VAL A 107 9.01 -13.72 -16.91
C VAL A 107 9.56 -12.67 -15.95
N SER A 108 9.64 -11.42 -16.40
CA SER A 108 10.24 -10.30 -15.67
C SER A 108 9.24 -9.16 -15.53
N PHE A 109 9.00 -8.75 -14.29
CA PHE A 109 8.23 -7.55 -13.92
C PHE A 109 9.19 -6.52 -13.37
N ARG A 110 9.17 -5.30 -13.89
CA ARG A 110 10.06 -4.23 -13.43
C ARG A 110 9.35 -2.90 -13.39
N THR A 111 9.57 -2.15 -12.32
CA THR A 111 9.25 -0.73 -12.23
C THR A 111 10.45 0.01 -11.67
N ASP A 112 10.59 1.25 -12.09
CA ASP A 112 11.57 2.20 -11.57
C ASP A 112 10.78 3.46 -11.18
N ASP A 113 10.42 3.57 -9.89
CA ASP A 113 9.62 4.69 -9.36
C ASP A 113 10.51 5.89 -9.01
N GLU A 114 10.17 7.09 -9.51
CA GLU A 114 10.93 8.32 -9.26
C GLU A 114 10.67 8.92 -7.86
N GLU A 115 9.54 8.60 -7.23
CA GLU A 115 9.17 9.08 -5.88
C GLU A 115 8.91 7.91 -4.90
N PRO A 116 9.93 7.08 -4.62
CA PRO A 116 9.71 5.85 -3.89
C PRO A 116 9.45 6.06 -2.40
N ASP A 117 8.41 5.42 -1.90
CA ASP A 117 8.26 5.19 -0.46
C ASP A 117 9.31 4.17 0.01
N TRP A 118 10.15 4.58 0.98
CA TRP A 118 11.17 3.70 1.54
C TRP A 118 10.55 2.40 2.03
N THR A 119 11.07 1.26 1.56
CA THR A 119 10.57 -0.06 1.90
C THR A 119 11.73 -1.04 2.03
N ASP A 120 11.69 -1.90 3.05
CA ASP A 120 12.60 -3.02 3.19
C ASP A 120 12.37 -4.07 2.08
N GLY A 121 13.44 -4.73 1.65
CA GLY A 121 13.43 -5.78 0.64
C GLY A 121 13.03 -7.16 1.17
N GLU A 122 13.19 -7.41 2.48
CA GLU A 122 12.90 -8.72 3.07
C GLU A 122 11.42 -9.12 2.96
N GLY A 123 11.15 -10.38 2.63
CA GLY A 123 9.80 -10.97 2.64
C GLY A 123 8.99 -10.78 1.36
N TRP A 124 9.45 -9.95 0.42
CA TRP A 124 8.80 -9.79 -0.89
C TRP A 124 8.78 -11.09 -1.69
N LEU A 125 9.95 -11.71 -1.89
CA LEU A 125 10.02 -12.91 -2.72
C LEU A 125 9.20 -14.06 -2.14
N ALA A 126 9.27 -14.28 -0.81
CA ALA A 126 8.46 -15.29 -0.13
C ALA A 126 6.95 -15.10 -0.33
N SER A 127 6.49 -13.84 -0.44
CA SER A 127 5.07 -13.52 -0.69
C SER A 127 4.65 -13.69 -2.15
N LEU A 128 5.60 -13.59 -3.08
CA LEU A 128 5.37 -13.59 -4.54
C LEU A 128 5.67 -14.94 -5.20
N ILE A 129 6.42 -15.82 -4.54
CA ILE A 129 6.92 -17.07 -5.13
C ILE A 129 5.80 -18.00 -5.63
N GLN A 130 4.62 -17.94 -5.02
CA GLN A 130 3.45 -18.73 -5.41
C GLN A 130 2.98 -18.41 -6.84
N LEU A 131 3.21 -17.17 -7.31
CA LEU A 131 2.86 -16.75 -8.67
C LEU A 131 3.54 -17.59 -9.75
N ARG A 132 4.72 -18.16 -9.45
CA ARG A 132 5.40 -19.10 -10.36
C ARG A 132 4.57 -20.36 -10.58
N ALA A 133 4.05 -20.95 -9.51
CA ALA A 133 3.22 -22.13 -9.59
C ALA A 133 1.85 -21.82 -10.21
N ASP A 134 1.34 -20.62 -9.98
CA ASP A 134 0.07 -20.15 -10.56
C ASP A 134 0.20 -19.98 -12.08
N LEU A 135 1.29 -19.38 -12.56
CA LEU A 135 1.65 -19.31 -13.98
C LEU A 135 1.71 -20.71 -14.61
N MET A 136 2.44 -21.65 -13.99
CA MET A 136 2.52 -23.03 -14.49
C MET A 136 1.16 -23.74 -14.47
N ARG A 137 0.20 -23.31 -13.66
CA ARG A 137 -1.16 -23.86 -13.64
C ARG A 137 -2.11 -23.18 -14.64
N GLY A 138 -1.63 -22.17 -15.36
CA GLY A 138 -2.42 -21.40 -16.32
C GLY A 138 -3.20 -20.24 -15.71
N ASP A 139 -2.85 -19.82 -14.50
CA ASP A 139 -3.35 -18.55 -13.94
C ASP A 139 -2.42 -17.41 -14.40
N TYR A 140 -2.89 -16.66 -15.38
CA TYR A 140 -2.15 -15.57 -16.01
C TYR A 140 -2.53 -14.19 -15.44
N ARG A 141 -3.27 -14.13 -14.32
CA ARG A 141 -3.66 -12.85 -13.69
C ARG A 141 -2.45 -11.97 -13.37
N CYS A 142 -1.31 -12.54 -12.99
CA CYS A 142 -0.09 -11.77 -12.75
C CYS A 142 0.44 -11.09 -14.02
N LEU A 143 0.31 -11.71 -15.19
CA LEU A 143 0.71 -11.11 -16.46
C LEU A 143 -0.19 -9.91 -16.79
N TYR A 144 -1.50 -10.06 -16.58
CA TYR A 144 -2.43 -8.94 -16.75
C TYR A 144 -2.15 -7.79 -15.77
N LEU A 145 -1.77 -8.07 -14.52
CA LEU A 145 -1.31 -7.04 -13.58
C LEU A 145 -0.04 -6.34 -14.08
N GLY A 146 0.91 -7.07 -14.67
CA GLY A 146 2.08 -6.45 -15.32
C GLY A 146 1.70 -5.53 -16.49
N TRP A 147 0.69 -5.91 -17.27
CA TRP A 147 0.13 -5.04 -18.31
C TRP A 147 -0.55 -3.79 -17.73
N LEU A 148 -1.35 -3.91 -16.66
CA LEU A 148 -1.93 -2.75 -15.97
C LEU A 148 -0.88 -1.78 -15.44
N CYS A 149 0.22 -2.32 -14.91
CA CYS A 149 1.35 -1.52 -14.46
C CYS A 149 1.93 -0.67 -15.62
N SER A 150 2.04 -1.24 -16.81
CA SER A 150 2.57 -0.52 -17.99
C SER A 150 1.69 0.66 -18.43
N ILE A 151 0.36 0.50 -18.42
CA ILE A 151 -0.55 1.59 -18.83
C ILE A 151 -0.65 2.70 -17.77
N GLN A 152 -0.37 2.38 -16.51
CA GLN A 152 -0.32 3.37 -15.43
C GLN A 152 0.93 4.25 -15.53
N GLY A 153 2.05 3.71 -15.99
CA GLY A 153 3.36 4.36 -16.05
C GLY A 153 3.49 5.53 -17.04
N SER A 154 2.40 5.99 -17.65
CA SER A 154 2.31 7.15 -18.57
C SER A 154 3.06 7.08 -19.91
N ASP A 155 3.91 6.07 -20.13
CA ASP A 155 4.62 5.84 -21.41
C ASP A 155 3.84 4.98 -22.42
N PHE A 156 2.56 4.69 -22.16
CA PHE A 156 1.73 3.83 -22.99
C PHE A 156 0.79 4.63 -23.90
N GLU A 157 0.59 4.16 -25.15
CA GLU A 157 -0.32 4.82 -26.09
C GLU A 157 -1.78 4.71 -25.58
N ASP A 158 -2.48 5.85 -25.50
CA ASP A 158 -3.87 5.96 -24.99
C ASP A 158 -4.90 5.13 -25.79
N ASP A 159 -4.56 4.73 -27.02
CA ASP A 159 -5.40 3.94 -27.93
C ASP A 159 -5.03 2.45 -27.97
N ALA A 160 -4.02 2.03 -27.22
CA ALA A 160 -3.67 0.63 -27.10
C ALA A 160 -4.85 -0.17 -26.54
N LEU A 161 -5.21 -1.25 -27.25
CA LEU A 161 -6.37 -2.06 -26.88
C LEU A 161 -6.06 -2.90 -25.65
N GLU A 162 -7.00 -2.95 -24.72
CA GLU A 162 -6.91 -3.85 -23.58
C GLU A 162 -6.81 -5.31 -24.06
N PRO A 163 -5.83 -6.09 -23.58
CA PRO A 163 -5.83 -7.53 -23.77
C PRO A 163 -7.00 -8.15 -22.99
N PRO A 164 -7.45 -9.36 -23.32
CA PRO A 164 -8.60 -9.97 -22.64
C PRO A 164 -8.35 -10.07 -21.12
N PRO A 165 -9.22 -9.51 -20.27
CA PRO A 165 -9.05 -9.64 -18.82
C PRO A 165 -9.19 -11.12 -18.43
N PRO A 166 -8.21 -11.71 -17.73
CA PRO A 166 -8.34 -13.08 -17.22
C PRO A 166 -9.48 -13.16 -16.20
N ALA A 167 -10.15 -14.31 -16.12
CA ALA A 167 -11.21 -14.50 -15.14
C ALA A 167 -10.66 -14.40 -13.69
N GLY A 168 -11.50 -13.93 -12.77
CA GLY A 168 -11.17 -13.83 -11.36
C GLY A 168 -10.40 -12.57 -10.95
N LEU A 169 -10.35 -11.51 -11.75
CA LEU A 169 -9.73 -10.23 -11.33
C LEU A 169 -10.48 -9.54 -10.19
N GLY A 170 -11.79 -9.78 -10.06
CA GLY A 170 -12.59 -9.24 -8.96
C GLY A 170 -12.28 -9.84 -7.59
N ASN A 171 -11.51 -10.93 -7.52
CA ASN A 171 -11.12 -11.59 -6.28
C ASN A 171 -9.66 -12.06 -6.36
N LEU A 172 -8.73 -11.12 -6.22
CA LEU A 172 -7.30 -11.41 -6.24
C LEU A 172 -6.87 -12.26 -5.04
N SER A 173 -6.06 -13.28 -5.31
CA SER A 173 -5.38 -14.06 -4.26
C SER A 173 -4.35 -13.21 -3.51
N ALA A 174 -3.92 -13.65 -2.32
CA ALA A 174 -2.91 -12.92 -1.55
C ALA A 174 -1.61 -12.64 -2.36
N PRO A 175 -1.02 -13.60 -3.10
CA PRO A 175 0.14 -13.32 -3.94
C PRO A 175 -0.11 -12.27 -5.04
N LEU A 176 -1.31 -12.23 -5.64
CA LEU A 176 -1.67 -11.23 -6.65
C LEU A 176 -1.85 -9.84 -6.03
N LEU A 177 -2.46 -9.74 -4.85
CA LEU A 177 -2.53 -8.48 -4.09
C LEU A 177 -1.12 -7.99 -3.73
N ARG A 178 -0.22 -8.90 -3.34
CA ARG A 178 1.18 -8.57 -3.05
C ARG A 178 1.94 -8.14 -4.30
N LEU A 179 1.62 -8.68 -5.47
CA LEU A 179 2.20 -8.21 -6.74
C LEU A 179 1.72 -6.81 -7.09
N ALA A 180 0.43 -6.53 -6.93
CA ALA A 180 -0.13 -5.20 -7.17
C ALA A 180 0.55 -4.15 -6.27
N ASP A 181 0.72 -4.45 -4.98
CA ASP A 181 1.48 -3.63 -4.03
C ASP A 181 2.95 -3.49 -4.44
N PHE A 182 3.62 -4.58 -4.80
CA PHE A 182 5.03 -4.58 -5.23
C PHE A 182 5.30 -3.71 -6.47
N LEU A 183 4.33 -3.67 -7.40
CA LEU A 183 4.40 -2.89 -8.64
C LEU A 183 3.72 -1.51 -8.53
N SER A 184 3.26 -1.13 -7.33
CA SER A 184 2.53 0.12 -7.07
C SER A 184 1.32 0.34 -7.99
N ILE A 185 0.59 -0.73 -8.33
CA ILE A 185 -0.59 -0.65 -9.20
C ILE A 185 -1.76 -0.06 -8.41
N ASP A 186 -2.44 0.93 -8.97
CA ASP A 186 -3.66 1.49 -8.40
C ASP A 186 -4.76 0.43 -8.33
N PHE A 187 -5.27 0.19 -7.13
CA PHE A 187 -6.37 -0.75 -6.90
C PHE A 187 -7.67 -0.31 -7.58
N ASP A 188 -7.86 0.99 -7.83
CA ASP A 188 -9.01 1.49 -8.59
C ASP A 188 -8.87 1.13 -10.09
N LEU A 189 -7.64 1.02 -10.61
CA LEU A 189 -7.36 0.50 -11.96
C LEU A 189 -7.66 -0.99 -12.06
N ILE A 190 -7.27 -1.78 -11.05
CA ILE A 190 -7.64 -3.19 -10.95
C ILE A 190 -9.17 -3.35 -10.84
N ALA A 191 -9.85 -2.50 -10.08
CA ALA A 191 -11.30 -2.52 -9.96
C ALA A 191 -11.98 -2.23 -11.30
N ALA A 192 -11.49 -1.24 -12.05
CA ALA A 192 -11.99 -0.93 -13.39
C ALA A 192 -11.76 -2.10 -14.38
N ALA A 193 -10.60 -2.76 -14.29
CA ALA A 193 -10.30 -3.97 -15.06
C ALA A 193 -11.29 -5.10 -14.76
N ALA A 194 -11.55 -5.35 -13.47
CA ALA A 194 -12.41 -6.42 -12.98
C ALA A 194 -13.87 -6.31 -13.45
N GLU A 195 -14.36 -5.13 -13.83
CA GLU A 195 -15.73 -4.96 -14.37
C GLU A 195 -15.99 -5.77 -15.66
N GLN A 196 -14.95 -6.08 -16.43
CA GLN A 196 -15.03 -6.91 -17.65
C GLN A 196 -14.42 -8.30 -17.47
N SER A 197 -13.97 -8.65 -16.27
CA SER A 197 -13.46 -9.97 -15.95
C SER A 197 -14.60 -10.95 -15.71
N GLU A 198 -14.52 -12.13 -16.31
CA GLU A 198 -15.37 -13.25 -15.93
C GLU A 198 -15.09 -13.72 -14.49
N ASP A 199 -16.00 -14.46 -13.89
CA ASP A 199 -15.78 -15.10 -12.59
C ASP A 199 -14.83 -16.30 -12.75
N GLU A 200 -13.88 -16.46 -11.82
CA GLU A 200 -12.95 -17.59 -11.75
C GLU A 200 -13.65 -18.96 -11.77
N GLN A 201 -14.86 -19.03 -11.21
CA GLN A 201 -15.68 -20.24 -11.19
C GLN A 201 -16.00 -20.77 -12.61
N THR A 202 -16.02 -19.88 -13.61
CA THR A 202 -16.26 -20.23 -15.02
C THR A 202 -15.16 -21.13 -15.58
N LEU A 203 -13.92 -20.94 -15.12
CA LEU A 203 -12.76 -21.72 -15.53
C LEU A 203 -12.57 -23.00 -14.69
N SER A 204 -13.29 -23.12 -13.57
CA SER A 204 -13.19 -24.29 -12.71
C SER A 204 -13.70 -25.58 -13.39
N LEU A 205 -13.00 -26.68 -13.12
CA LEU A 205 -13.37 -28.01 -13.60
C LEU A 205 -14.17 -28.73 -12.52
N SER A 206 -15.32 -29.29 -12.88
CA SER A 206 -16.07 -30.18 -11.99
C SER A 206 -15.39 -31.54 -11.88
N LYS A 207 -15.68 -32.26 -10.78
CA LYS A 207 -15.17 -33.62 -10.58
C LYS A 207 -15.61 -34.57 -11.70
N ASP A 208 -16.82 -34.40 -12.22
CA ASP A 208 -17.37 -35.24 -13.27
C ASP A 208 -16.65 -35.01 -14.61
N GLU A 209 -16.31 -33.77 -14.94
CA GLU A 209 -15.53 -33.45 -16.13
C GLU A 209 -14.11 -33.99 -16.06
N ILE A 210 -13.46 -33.86 -14.89
CA ILE A 210 -12.14 -34.46 -14.67
C ILE A 210 -12.22 -35.97 -14.85
N THR A 211 -13.23 -36.61 -14.26
CA THR A 211 -13.40 -38.08 -14.34
C THR A 211 -13.68 -38.53 -15.78
N ALA A 212 -14.53 -37.81 -16.52
CA ALA A 212 -14.82 -38.09 -17.92
C ALA A 212 -13.58 -37.90 -18.81
N TRP A 213 -12.81 -36.83 -18.59
CA TRP A 213 -11.56 -36.59 -19.32
C TRP A 213 -10.54 -37.70 -19.05
N VAL A 214 -10.33 -38.07 -17.78
CA VAL A 214 -9.46 -39.20 -17.41
C VAL A 214 -9.95 -40.51 -18.03
N ALA A 215 -11.26 -40.77 -18.07
CA ALA A 215 -11.80 -41.98 -18.68
C ALA A 215 -11.48 -42.09 -20.19
N ASN A 216 -11.45 -40.96 -20.90
CA ASN A 216 -11.19 -40.88 -22.33
C ASN A 216 -9.69 -40.95 -22.71
N LEU A 217 -8.77 -40.82 -21.76
CA LEU A 217 -7.33 -41.01 -22.02
C LEU A 217 -7.02 -42.46 -22.40
N THR A 218 -6.10 -42.65 -23.34
CA THR A 218 -5.61 -43.99 -23.71
C THR A 218 -4.88 -44.64 -22.54
N LEU A 219 -4.87 -45.98 -22.46
CA LEU A 219 -4.09 -46.70 -21.44
C LEU A 219 -2.61 -46.32 -21.51
N LYS A 220 -2.07 -46.16 -22.72
CA LYS A 220 -0.69 -45.73 -22.94
C LYS A 220 -0.39 -44.36 -22.31
N ASP A 221 -1.29 -43.39 -22.47
CA ASP A 221 -1.10 -42.04 -21.89
C ASP A 221 -1.19 -42.07 -20.36
N LYS A 222 -2.10 -42.89 -19.80
CA LYS A 222 -2.24 -43.08 -18.34
C LYS A 222 -0.98 -43.71 -17.76
N ASP A 223 -0.52 -44.81 -18.34
CA ASP A 223 0.66 -45.54 -17.88
C ASP A 223 1.91 -44.66 -17.97
N ALA A 224 2.07 -43.90 -19.07
CA ALA A 224 3.19 -42.98 -19.25
C ALA A 224 3.17 -41.83 -18.22
N ALA A 225 2.01 -41.22 -17.96
CA ALA A 225 1.90 -40.16 -16.97
C ALA A 225 2.20 -40.67 -15.55
N LEU A 226 1.68 -41.84 -15.17
CA LEU A 226 1.93 -42.44 -13.86
C LEU A 226 3.40 -42.85 -13.68
N ALA A 227 4.03 -43.41 -14.71
CA ALA A 227 5.45 -43.74 -14.67
C ALA A 227 6.31 -42.49 -14.43
N ARG A 228 6.06 -41.40 -15.18
CA ARG A 228 6.78 -40.12 -15.03
C ARG A 228 6.62 -39.49 -13.63
N ILE A 229 5.47 -39.67 -12.97
CA ILE A 229 5.25 -39.20 -11.59
C ILE A 229 6.10 -40.00 -10.59
N ILE A 230 6.24 -41.31 -10.80
CA ILE A 230 6.96 -42.22 -9.89
C ILE A 230 8.48 -42.09 -10.07
N GLU A 231 8.95 -41.81 -11.29
CA GLU A 231 10.37 -41.62 -11.58
C GLU A 231 10.98 -40.38 -10.90
N GLU A 232 10.15 -39.40 -10.48
CA GLU A 232 10.55 -38.15 -9.80
C GLU A 232 11.58 -37.29 -10.58
N ASP A 233 11.81 -37.58 -11.86
CA ASP A 233 12.76 -36.85 -12.72
C ASP A 233 12.26 -35.46 -13.15
N ASP A 234 10.94 -35.23 -13.11
CA ASP A 234 10.30 -33.97 -13.49
C ASP A 234 9.26 -33.56 -12.42
N PRO A 235 9.49 -32.47 -11.66
CA PRO A 235 8.58 -32.05 -10.60
C PRO A 235 7.23 -31.52 -11.12
N HIS A 236 7.08 -31.33 -12.43
CA HIS A 236 5.92 -30.63 -13.03
C HIS A 236 4.95 -31.53 -13.79
N VAL A 237 5.14 -32.86 -13.81
CA VAL A 237 4.27 -33.80 -14.54
C VAL A 237 2.79 -33.64 -14.17
N ALA A 238 2.49 -33.49 -12.88
CA ALA A 238 1.11 -33.30 -12.42
C ALA A 238 0.50 -31.98 -12.93
N VAL A 239 1.32 -30.93 -13.06
CA VAL A 239 0.91 -29.62 -13.56
C VAL A 239 0.68 -29.67 -15.07
N GLU A 240 1.54 -30.37 -15.82
CA GLU A 240 1.40 -30.61 -17.26
C GLU A 240 0.08 -31.34 -17.58
N VAL A 241 -0.20 -32.43 -16.87
CA VAL A 241 -1.45 -33.20 -17.03
C VAL A 241 -2.66 -32.32 -16.71
N ARG A 242 -2.59 -31.50 -15.66
CA ARG A 242 -3.65 -30.56 -15.29
C ARG A 242 -3.88 -29.51 -16.38
N GLN A 243 -2.85 -28.87 -16.90
CA GLN A 243 -2.98 -27.89 -17.99
C GLN A 243 -3.60 -28.53 -19.24
N ARG A 244 -3.17 -29.75 -19.59
CA ARG A 244 -3.74 -30.51 -20.70
C ARG A 244 -5.25 -30.74 -20.50
N ALA A 245 -5.65 -31.17 -19.30
CA ALA A 245 -7.06 -31.40 -18.97
C ALA A 245 -7.89 -30.12 -19.08
N ILE A 246 -7.42 -29.01 -18.50
CA ILE A 246 -8.09 -27.70 -18.58
C ILE A 246 -8.29 -27.30 -20.04
N ARG A 247 -7.23 -27.33 -20.84
CA ARG A 247 -7.27 -26.94 -22.25
C ARG A 247 -8.26 -27.80 -23.06
N GLU A 248 -8.19 -29.12 -22.92
CA GLU A 248 -9.04 -30.04 -23.69
C GLU A 248 -10.51 -29.95 -23.27
N ILE A 249 -10.80 -29.81 -21.96
CA ILE A 249 -12.18 -29.67 -21.46
C ILE A 249 -12.77 -28.32 -21.87
N HIS A 250 -12.04 -27.21 -21.71
CA HIS A 250 -12.50 -25.87 -22.11
C HIS A 250 -12.74 -25.79 -23.62
N THR A 251 -11.87 -26.39 -24.43
CA THR A 251 -12.08 -26.51 -25.89
C THR A 251 -13.37 -27.27 -26.19
N GLY A 252 -13.66 -28.35 -25.46
CA GLY A 252 -14.91 -29.10 -25.58
C GLY A 252 -16.17 -28.33 -25.17
N ARG A 253 -16.05 -27.39 -24.21
CA ARG A 253 -17.14 -26.47 -23.82
C ARG A 253 -17.38 -25.35 -24.84
N GLY A 254 -16.51 -25.18 -25.83
CA GLY A 254 -16.55 -24.03 -26.74
C GLY A 254 -16.08 -22.72 -26.09
N ILE A 255 -15.45 -22.80 -24.91
CA ILE A 255 -14.77 -21.67 -24.27
C ILE A 255 -13.49 -21.45 -25.07
N ARG A 256 -13.55 -20.60 -26.10
CA ARG A 256 -12.36 -20.12 -26.79
C ARG A 256 -11.76 -19.00 -25.94
N GLY A 257 -10.66 -19.29 -25.26
CA GLY A 257 -9.82 -18.26 -24.67
C GLY A 257 -9.28 -17.37 -25.79
N GLY A 258 -9.70 -16.11 -25.81
CA GLY A 258 -9.22 -15.12 -26.77
C GLY A 258 -10.00 -15.06 -28.09
N SER A 259 -10.24 -13.84 -28.55
CA SER A 259 -10.80 -13.46 -29.86
C SER A 259 -12.33 -13.33 -29.98
N GLN A 260 -12.91 -12.45 -29.16
CA GLN A 260 -13.87 -11.47 -29.70
C GLN A 260 -13.12 -10.13 -29.78
N THR A 261 -12.75 -9.71 -31.00
CA THR A 261 -12.05 -8.44 -31.26
C THR A 261 -13.02 -7.27 -31.38
N HIS A 262 -14.33 -7.53 -31.44
CA HIS A 262 -15.35 -6.49 -31.54
C HIS A 262 -15.73 -5.99 -30.14
N GLY A 263 -15.29 -4.77 -29.81
CA GLY A 263 -15.74 -4.03 -28.62
C GLY A 263 -14.75 -3.97 -27.44
N ARG A 264 -13.46 -4.27 -27.64
CA ARG A 264 -12.45 -4.06 -26.58
C ARG A 264 -12.29 -2.56 -26.30
N ARG A 265 -12.24 -2.18 -25.03
CA ARG A 265 -11.94 -0.80 -24.62
C ARG A 265 -10.45 -0.51 -24.79
N GLY A 266 -10.11 0.76 -25.02
CA GLY A 266 -8.73 1.22 -25.01
C GLY A 266 -8.21 1.46 -23.59
N SER A 267 -6.90 1.49 -23.43
CA SER A 267 -6.19 1.85 -22.19
C SER A 267 -6.72 3.15 -21.59
N GLY A 268 -6.92 4.20 -22.41
CA GLY A 268 -7.47 5.48 -21.94
C GLY A 268 -8.89 5.40 -21.38
N GLN A 269 -9.74 4.51 -21.91
CA GLN A 269 -11.09 4.28 -21.36
C GLN A 269 -11.04 3.55 -20.02
N LEU A 270 -10.08 2.62 -19.87
CA LEU A 270 -9.84 1.90 -18.63
C LEU A 270 -9.30 2.85 -17.53
N LEU A 271 -8.31 3.69 -17.87
CA LEU A 271 -7.76 4.71 -16.96
C LEU A 271 -8.83 5.74 -16.54
N ALA A 272 -9.66 6.22 -17.48
CA ALA A 272 -10.77 7.11 -17.16
C ALA A 272 -11.81 6.46 -16.23
N ARG A 273 -12.04 5.15 -16.39
CA ARG A 273 -12.92 4.40 -15.48
C ARG A 273 -12.32 4.27 -14.09
N ALA A 274 -11.02 4.02 -13.99
CA ALA A 274 -10.28 3.98 -12.73
C ALA A 274 -10.38 5.31 -11.97
N GLU A 275 -10.15 6.44 -12.66
CA GLU A 275 -10.27 7.78 -12.05
C GLU A 275 -11.68 8.04 -11.50
N ALA A 276 -12.72 7.62 -12.24
CA ALA A 276 -14.10 7.76 -11.77
C ALA A 276 -14.37 6.95 -10.48
N ILE A 277 -13.79 5.74 -10.37
CA ILE A 277 -13.86 4.91 -9.15
C ILE A 277 -13.11 5.61 -8.00
N ALA A 278 -11.91 6.12 -8.27
CA ALA A 278 -11.09 6.84 -7.30
C ALA A 278 -11.78 8.10 -6.76
N GLU A 279 -12.46 8.87 -7.62
CA GLU A 279 -13.25 10.03 -7.20
C GLU A 279 -14.42 9.64 -6.29
N GLU A 280 -15.14 8.57 -6.61
CA GLU A 280 -16.27 8.11 -5.80
C GLU A 280 -15.80 7.64 -4.43
N ARG A 281 -14.67 6.91 -4.38
CA ARG A 281 -14.03 6.47 -3.13
C ARG A 281 -13.60 7.67 -2.28
N ARG A 282 -12.89 8.65 -2.85
CA ARG A 282 -12.49 9.90 -2.16
C ARG A 282 -13.69 10.66 -1.59
N LYS A 283 -14.80 10.75 -2.32
CA LYS A 283 -16.05 11.38 -1.85
C LYS A 283 -16.61 10.65 -0.62
N LYS A 284 -16.67 9.30 -0.66
CA LYS A 284 -17.16 8.48 0.46
C LYS A 284 -16.26 8.57 1.69
N GLU A 285 -14.95 8.53 1.51
CA GLU A 285 -13.96 8.68 2.59
C GLU A 285 -14.06 10.07 3.26
N ALA A 286 -14.17 11.13 2.46
CA ALA A 286 -14.34 12.49 2.97
C ALA A 286 -15.65 12.66 3.77
N GLU A 287 -16.75 12.07 3.29
CA GLU A 287 -18.02 12.08 4.02
C GLU A 287 -17.92 11.32 5.35
N LEU A 288 -17.29 10.14 5.36
CA LEU A 288 -17.11 9.36 6.59
C LEU A 288 -16.21 10.09 7.59
N ALA A 289 -15.11 10.69 7.13
CA ALA A 289 -14.21 11.49 7.95
C ALA A 289 -14.95 12.71 8.55
N ALA A 290 -15.76 13.41 7.76
CA ALA A 290 -16.58 14.53 8.23
C ALA A 290 -17.61 14.08 9.27
N ARG A 291 -18.30 12.96 9.05
CA ARG A 291 -19.26 12.39 10.02
C ARG A 291 -18.58 12.00 11.33
N THR A 292 -17.41 11.36 11.25
CA THR A 292 -16.63 10.94 12.42
C THR A 292 -16.17 12.15 13.23
N LYS A 293 -15.60 13.16 12.56
CA LYS A 293 -15.19 14.41 13.19
C LYS A 293 -16.36 15.14 13.84
N ALA A 294 -17.49 15.27 13.14
CA ALA A 294 -18.69 15.88 13.70
C ALA A 294 -19.23 15.12 14.93
N GLY A 295 -19.12 13.80 14.94
CA GLY A 295 -19.43 12.98 16.11
C GLY A 295 -18.51 13.27 17.30
N GLN A 296 -17.20 13.30 17.07
CA GLN A 296 -16.18 13.64 18.08
C GLN A 296 -16.37 15.05 18.64
N ASP A 297 -16.61 16.04 17.76
CA ASP A 297 -16.84 17.42 18.15
C ASP A 297 -18.11 17.57 19.00
N ARG A 298 -19.19 16.85 18.66
CA ARG A 298 -20.43 16.81 19.45
C ARG A 298 -20.21 16.18 20.82
N GLU A 299 -19.53 15.04 20.88
CA GLU A 299 -19.24 14.38 22.15
C GLU A 299 -18.34 15.25 23.04
N GLN A 300 -17.32 15.88 22.45
CA GLN A 300 -16.44 16.81 23.16
C GLN A 300 -17.23 18.02 23.68
N ALA A 301 -18.12 18.59 22.86
CA ALA A 301 -18.98 19.70 23.26
C ALA A 301 -19.94 19.30 24.39
N GLU A 302 -20.54 18.11 24.35
CA GLU A 302 -21.39 17.60 25.42
C GLU A 302 -20.62 17.34 26.72
N ARG A 303 -19.42 16.74 26.64
CA ARG A 303 -18.53 16.56 27.79
C ARG A 303 -18.12 17.91 28.37
N ARG A 304 -17.80 18.89 27.52
CA ARG A 304 -17.46 20.26 27.95
C ARG A 304 -18.64 20.93 28.64
N LYS A 305 -19.84 20.83 28.07
CA LYS A 305 -21.07 21.35 28.65
C LYS A 305 -21.34 20.75 30.04
N LYS A 306 -21.32 19.41 30.16
CA LYS A 306 -21.52 18.71 31.45
C LYS A 306 -20.45 19.09 32.48
N HIS A 307 -19.20 19.25 32.05
CA HIS A 307 -18.11 19.72 32.92
C HIS A 307 -18.41 21.11 33.47
N LEU A 308 -18.75 22.08 32.63
CA LEU A 308 -19.09 23.44 33.05
C LEU A 308 -20.34 23.46 33.95
N GLU A 309 -21.38 22.70 33.61
CA GLU A 309 -22.57 22.56 34.47
C GLU A 309 -22.20 22.06 35.88
N SER A 310 -21.25 21.11 36.00
CA SER A 310 -20.79 20.60 37.30
C SER A 310 -20.01 21.60 38.17
N LEU A 311 -19.49 22.67 37.54
CA LEU A 311 -18.72 23.74 38.17
C LEU A 311 -19.59 24.96 38.53
N THR A 312 -20.82 25.02 38.03
CA THR A 312 -21.77 26.11 38.30
C THR A 312 -22.06 26.17 39.82
N GLY A 313 -21.96 27.36 40.41
CA GLY A 313 -22.13 27.60 41.85
C GLY A 313 -20.87 27.37 42.70
N LYS A 314 -19.77 26.89 42.12
CA LYS A 314 -18.47 26.68 42.80
C LYS A 314 -17.42 27.72 42.40
N GLU A 315 -17.83 28.82 41.78
CA GLU A 315 -16.91 29.77 41.13
C GLU A 315 -15.94 30.37 42.14
N SER A 316 -16.42 30.78 43.32
CA SER A 316 -15.57 31.33 44.38
C SER A 316 -14.56 30.32 44.92
N GLU A 317 -14.92 29.04 45.04
CA GLU A 317 -14.00 27.97 45.48
C GLU A 317 -12.92 27.69 44.42
N LEU A 318 -13.29 27.73 43.14
CA LEU A 318 -12.37 27.55 42.03
C LEU A 318 -11.36 28.72 41.93
N TRP A 319 -11.80 29.95 42.18
CA TRP A 319 -10.91 31.11 42.28
C TRP A 319 -9.88 30.94 43.40
N THR A 320 -10.31 30.54 44.61
CA THR A 320 -9.41 30.27 45.73
C THR A 320 -8.43 29.15 45.40
N LYS A 321 -8.92 28.05 44.81
CA LYS A 321 -8.08 26.92 44.40
C LYS A 321 -7.04 27.31 43.34
N ALA A 322 -7.42 28.15 42.36
CA ALA A 322 -6.48 28.67 41.38
C ALA A 322 -5.37 29.50 42.06
N ASN A 323 -5.72 30.38 43.00
CA ASN A 323 -4.76 31.17 43.78
C ASN A 323 -3.78 30.30 44.57
N ASP A 324 -4.29 29.27 45.25
CA ASP A 324 -3.47 28.34 46.02
C ASP A 324 -2.48 27.58 45.12
N LEU A 325 -2.94 27.10 43.96
CA LEU A 325 -2.09 26.43 42.97
C LEU A 325 -1.00 27.36 42.45
N ILE A 326 -1.32 28.64 42.20
CA ILE A 326 -0.36 29.65 41.76
C ILE A 326 0.62 30.03 42.88
N ALA A 327 0.21 29.95 44.15
CA ALA A 327 1.07 30.21 45.30
C ALA A 327 2.20 29.17 45.46
N THR A 328 1.97 27.92 45.04
CA THR A 328 2.97 26.83 45.17
C THR A 328 4.25 27.00 44.35
N LYS A 329 4.27 27.92 43.36
CA LYS A 329 5.39 28.20 42.45
C LYS A 329 5.89 26.99 41.64
N GLN A 330 5.03 26.02 41.34
CA GLN A 330 5.38 24.83 40.56
C GLN A 330 4.85 24.90 39.12
N PRO A 331 5.66 24.55 38.10
CA PRO A 331 5.22 24.57 36.70
C PRO A 331 3.96 23.74 36.43
N LYS A 332 3.87 22.48 36.87
CA LYS A 332 2.65 21.67 36.62
C LYS A 332 1.38 22.27 37.25
N ARG A 333 1.52 22.93 38.40
CA ARG A 333 0.42 23.59 39.12
C ARG A 333 -0.07 24.85 38.42
N TYR A 334 0.80 25.54 37.69
CA TYR A 334 0.38 26.65 36.82
C TYR A 334 -0.48 26.18 35.66
N ASP A 335 -0.22 25.00 35.08
CA ASP A 335 -1.07 24.45 34.02
C ASP A 335 -2.47 24.10 34.56
N GLU A 336 -2.53 23.51 35.77
CA GLU A 336 -3.79 23.25 36.48
C GLU A 336 -4.56 24.56 36.78
N ALA A 337 -3.88 25.58 37.29
CA ALA A 337 -4.50 26.87 37.57
C ALA A 337 -5.04 27.57 36.31
N VAL A 338 -4.26 27.56 35.23
CA VAL A 338 -4.69 28.12 33.93
C VAL A 338 -5.91 27.37 33.39
N SER A 339 -5.99 26.05 33.56
CA SER A 339 -7.18 25.27 33.18
C SER A 339 -8.42 25.70 33.98
N ILE A 340 -8.30 25.87 35.30
CA ILE A 340 -9.41 26.33 36.15
C ILE A 340 -9.86 27.74 35.75
N ILE A 341 -8.92 28.64 35.44
CA ILE A 341 -9.23 30.01 35.02
C ILE A 341 -9.93 30.03 33.66
N LYS A 342 -9.57 29.13 32.73
CA LYS A 342 -10.31 28.96 31.47
C LYS A 342 -11.75 28.52 31.69
N ASP A 343 -11.96 27.57 32.60
CA ASP A 343 -13.30 27.12 32.95
C ASP A 343 -14.14 28.26 33.56
N LEU A 344 -13.53 29.07 34.44
CA LEU A 344 -14.17 30.25 35.03
C LEU A 344 -14.50 31.34 34.00
N HIS A 345 -13.62 31.57 33.02
CA HIS A 345 -13.86 32.51 31.93
C HIS A 345 -15.08 32.10 31.09
N GLU A 346 -15.14 30.83 30.72
CA GLU A 346 -16.25 30.29 29.92
C GLU A 346 -17.57 30.30 30.70
N LEU A 347 -17.54 29.95 32.00
CA LEU A 347 -18.70 30.08 32.89
C LEU A 347 -19.19 31.54 32.99
N ALA A 348 -18.28 32.50 33.16
CA ALA A 348 -18.62 33.91 33.23
C ALA A 348 -19.31 34.40 31.94
N GLY A 349 -18.81 33.98 30.77
CA GLY A 349 -19.43 34.28 29.49
C GLY A 349 -20.85 33.70 29.35
N THR A 350 -21.05 32.44 29.77
CA THR A 350 -22.41 31.84 29.74
C THR A 350 -23.39 32.47 30.72
N ALA A 351 -22.91 33.03 31.84
CA ALA A 351 -23.72 33.69 32.85
C ALA A 351 -23.87 35.22 32.64
N GLY A 352 -23.25 35.79 31.60
CA GLY A 352 -23.23 37.24 31.35
C GLY A 352 -22.49 38.05 32.42
N LYS A 353 -21.51 37.44 33.10
CA LYS A 353 -20.74 38.02 34.22
C LYS A 353 -19.29 38.36 33.83
N ASP A 354 -19.04 38.64 32.55
CA ASP A 354 -17.69 38.91 32.02
C ASP A 354 -16.96 40.03 32.77
N SER A 355 -17.68 41.08 33.19
CA SER A 355 -17.08 42.19 33.94
C SER A 355 -16.54 41.78 35.32
N ASP A 356 -17.22 40.88 36.04
CA ASP A 356 -16.74 40.37 37.35
C ASP A 356 -15.53 39.46 37.16
N PHE A 357 -15.53 38.64 36.11
CA PHE A 357 -14.39 37.82 35.74
C PHE A 357 -13.15 38.67 35.41
N LEU A 358 -13.32 39.70 34.56
CA LEU A 358 -12.22 40.60 34.18
C LEU A 358 -11.63 41.33 35.39
N LEU A 359 -12.48 41.79 36.32
CA LEU A 359 -12.02 42.44 37.55
C LEU A 359 -11.21 41.48 38.43
N ARG A 360 -11.67 40.23 38.59
CA ARG A 360 -10.93 39.20 39.35
C ARG A 360 -9.63 38.79 38.65
N MET A 361 -9.63 38.73 37.32
CA MET A 361 -8.43 38.46 36.53
C MET A 361 -7.39 39.57 36.65
N GLU A 362 -7.81 40.83 36.65
CA GLU A 362 -6.91 41.97 36.83
C GLU A 362 -6.24 41.93 38.20
N ASN A 363 -7.01 41.68 39.26
CA ASN A 363 -6.48 41.49 40.61
C ASN A 363 -5.50 40.30 40.68
N LEU A 364 -5.85 39.17 40.07
CA LEU A 364 -4.99 37.97 40.00
C LEU A 364 -3.63 38.26 39.33
N VAL A 365 -3.65 38.98 38.21
CA VAL A 365 -2.43 39.32 37.47
C VAL A 365 -1.58 40.30 38.27
N ASN A 366 -2.19 41.30 38.92
CA ASN A 366 -1.48 42.28 39.76
C ASN A 366 -0.83 41.61 40.98
N GLU A 367 -1.52 40.68 41.65
CA GLU A 367 -0.97 39.94 42.81
C GLU A 367 0.18 38.99 42.43
N HIS A 368 0.27 38.59 41.16
CA HIS A 368 1.23 37.61 40.66
C HIS A 368 2.12 38.13 39.53
N GLU A 369 2.24 39.44 39.37
CA GLU A 369 3.00 40.11 38.30
C GLU A 369 4.48 39.65 38.25
N GLY A 370 5.05 39.36 39.43
CA GLY A 370 6.43 38.85 39.56
C GLY A 370 6.64 37.41 39.03
N LYS A 371 5.58 36.65 38.73
CA LYS A 371 5.65 35.23 38.29
C LYS A 371 5.57 35.13 36.76
N ARG A 372 6.62 35.56 36.06
CA ARG A 372 6.67 35.67 34.58
C ARG A 372 6.21 34.42 33.81
N THR A 373 6.61 33.22 34.25
CA THR A 373 6.24 31.95 33.59
C THR A 373 4.76 31.61 33.71
N PHE A 374 4.07 32.08 34.74
CA PHE A 374 2.62 31.94 34.89
C PHE A 374 1.88 32.94 33.97
N VAL A 375 2.32 34.20 33.94
CA VAL A 375 1.75 35.25 33.07
C VAL A 375 1.86 34.86 31.60
N ASP A 376 2.99 34.30 31.17
CA ASP A 376 3.17 33.84 29.79
C ASP A 376 2.22 32.69 29.42
N ARG A 377 1.86 31.83 30.39
CA ARG A 377 0.87 30.74 30.16
C ARG A 377 -0.55 31.28 30.06
N LEU A 378 -0.90 32.31 30.82
CA LEU A 378 -2.18 33.02 30.67
C LEU A 378 -2.30 33.69 29.29
N ARG A 379 -1.21 34.30 28.78
CA ARG A 379 -1.18 34.86 27.41
C ARG A 379 -1.31 33.78 26.34
N LYS A 380 -0.56 32.67 26.47
CA LYS A 380 -0.69 31.51 25.56
C LYS A 380 -2.10 30.91 25.58
N ALA A 381 -2.78 31.00 26.73
CA ALA A 381 -4.16 30.60 26.91
C ALA A 381 -5.20 31.61 26.39
N GLN A 382 -4.77 32.77 25.85
CA GLN A 382 -5.62 33.87 25.40
C GLN A 382 -6.55 34.44 26.48
N LEU A 383 -6.21 34.25 27.76
CA LEU A 383 -6.96 34.79 28.91
C LEU A 383 -6.60 36.25 29.23
N LEU A 384 -5.59 36.79 28.55
CA LEU A 384 -5.18 38.19 28.63
C LEU A 384 -5.24 38.77 27.22
N SER A 385 -6.15 39.71 26.98
CA SER A 385 -6.11 40.47 25.73
C SER A 385 -4.79 41.26 25.65
N PRO A 386 -4.19 41.43 24.46
CA PRO A 386 -3.03 42.28 24.31
C PRO A 386 -3.42 43.71 24.70
N ILE A 387 -2.70 44.27 25.69
CA ILE A 387 -2.94 45.60 26.25
C ILE A 387 -2.99 46.64 25.12
N ARG A 388 -4.17 47.15 24.77
CA ARG A 388 -4.30 48.46 24.11
C ARG A 388 -3.89 49.48 25.17
N ARG A 389 -2.69 50.06 25.04
CA ARG A 389 -2.32 51.27 25.78
C ARG A 389 -3.31 52.37 25.38
N MET A 390 -4.31 52.62 26.21
CA MET A 390 -5.02 53.89 26.22
C MET A 390 -4.04 54.94 26.73
N THR A 391 -3.38 55.63 25.81
CA THR A 391 -2.67 56.87 26.10
C THR A 391 -3.72 57.93 26.42
N LEU A 392 -3.81 58.32 27.69
CA LEU A 392 -4.42 59.57 28.12
C LEU A 392 -3.70 60.71 27.40
N VAL A 393 -4.32 61.28 26.35
CA VAL A 393 -3.90 62.56 25.80
C VAL A 393 -4.67 63.65 26.53
N SER A 394 -3.99 64.38 27.42
CA SER A 394 -4.50 65.63 27.95
C SER A 394 -4.31 66.75 26.93
N HIS A 395 -5.41 67.44 26.63
CA HIS A 395 -5.50 68.83 26.18
C HIS A 395 -4.67 69.27 24.97
N GLY A 396 -5.35 69.51 23.85
CA GLY A 396 -4.84 70.32 22.75
C GLY A 396 -5.84 70.41 21.62
N VAL A 397 -6.70 71.43 21.67
CA VAL A 397 -7.54 71.86 20.54
C VAL A 397 -6.63 72.30 19.40
N GLU A 398 -6.72 71.67 18.22
CA GLU A 398 -6.86 72.38 16.94
C GLU A 398 -7.10 71.44 15.73
N LYS A 399 -8.25 71.68 15.09
CA LYS A 399 -8.58 71.64 13.65
C LYS A 399 -8.24 70.42 12.78
N LEU A 400 -9.32 69.75 12.34
CA LEU A 400 -9.74 69.52 10.94
C LEU A 400 -8.67 69.74 9.85
N GLU A 401 -8.34 68.66 9.14
CA GLU A 401 -8.47 68.62 7.68
C GLU A 401 -8.57 67.16 7.18
N ILE A 402 -9.37 67.00 6.13
CA ILE A 402 -9.82 65.76 5.49
C ILE A 402 -8.90 65.48 4.31
N ASP A 403 -8.43 64.24 4.18
CA ASP A 403 -8.58 63.39 2.99
C ASP A 403 -8.25 61.92 3.32
#